data_AF-I6E5D5-F1
#
_entry.id   AF-I6E5D5-F1
#
_cell.length_a   1.000
_cell.length_b   1.000
_cell.length_c   1.000
_cell.angle_alpha   90.00
_cell.angle_beta   90.00
_cell.angle_gamma   90.00
#
_symmetry.space_group_name_H-M   'P 1'
#
loop_
_entity.id
_entity.type
_entity.pdbx_description
1 polymer ?
#
loop_
_entity_poly.entity_id
_entity_poly.type
_entity_poly.pdbx_seq_one_letter_code
_entity_poly.pdbx_strand_id
1 'polypeptide(L)'
;MIDYLTTLSYVDNTRIGAMGICAGAGYTANAAIQDRRIKAIGTVSAVNIGSMFRNGWENNVKSIDALPYVEAGSNARTSDISSGEYAVMPLAPMKESDAPNEELRQAWEYYHTPRAQYPTAPGYATLRSLNQIITFDAYHMAESVPDSADADCGGQPGREQMDE
;
A
#
# COMPACT_ATOMS: atom_id res chain seq x y z
N MET A 1 9.44 12.72 5.58
CA MET A 1 9.39 12.36 7.01
C MET A 1 10.81 12.26 7.59
N ILE A 2 11.70 11.45 7.02
CA ILE A 2 13.09 11.32 7.49
C ILE A 2 13.81 12.68 7.50
N ASP A 3 13.65 13.52 6.48
CA ASP A 3 14.27 14.86 6.47
C ASP A 3 13.91 15.67 7.72
N TYR A 4 12.64 15.66 8.11
CA TYR A 4 12.19 16.35 9.32
C TYR A 4 12.86 15.76 10.57
N LEU A 5 12.93 14.43 10.69
CA LEU A 5 13.62 13.78 11.80
C LEU A 5 15.09 14.20 11.90
N THR A 6 15.77 14.38 10.76
CA THR A 6 17.19 14.82 10.77
C THR A 6 17.40 16.25 11.28
N THR A 7 16.35 17.06 11.40
CA THR A 7 16.43 18.40 11.98
C THR A 7 16.28 18.43 13.50
N LEU A 8 15.90 17.30 14.11
CA LEU A 8 15.61 17.20 15.54
C LEU A 8 16.88 16.83 16.30
N SER A 9 17.31 17.69 17.23
CA SER A 9 18.56 17.52 17.97
C SER A 9 18.62 16.27 18.85
N TYR A 10 17.47 15.66 19.15
CA TYR A 10 17.36 14.44 19.96
C TYR A 10 17.27 13.16 19.12
N VAL A 11 17.32 13.25 17.78
CA VAL A 11 17.31 12.09 16.88
C VAL A 11 18.72 11.77 16.44
N ASP A 12 19.11 10.50 16.53
CA ASP A 12 20.35 9.99 15.96
C ASP A 12 20.13 9.59 14.49
N ASN A 13 20.70 10.38 13.57
CA ASN A 13 20.58 10.19 12.13
C ASN A 13 21.14 8.83 11.64
N THR A 14 21.97 8.17 12.43
CA THR A 14 22.52 6.85 12.11
C THR A 14 21.64 5.69 12.56
N ARG A 15 20.51 5.96 13.25
CA ARG A 15 19.64 4.96 13.88
C ARG A 15 18.15 5.14 13.56
N ILE A 16 17.84 5.60 12.35
CA ILE A 16 16.45 5.78 11.90
C ILE A 16 15.91 4.46 11.32
N GLY A 17 14.84 3.94 11.93
CA GLY A 17 14.02 2.85 11.38
C GLY A 17 12.65 3.35 10.93
N ALA A 18 11.91 2.51 10.21
CA ALA A 18 10.54 2.79 9.81
C ALA A 18 9.67 1.53 9.95
N MET A 19 8.36 1.67 10.11
CA MET A 19 7.46 0.54 10.04
C MET A 19 6.16 0.91 9.33
N GLY A 20 5.50 -0.09 8.78
CA GLY A 20 4.23 0.11 8.10
C GLY A 20 3.20 -0.97 8.43
N ILE A 21 1.94 -0.61 8.27
CA ILE A 21 0.77 -1.47 8.48
C ILE A 21 -0.04 -1.49 7.18
N CYS A 22 -0.53 -2.66 6.77
CA CYS A 22 -1.29 -2.80 5.52
C CYS A 22 -0.50 -2.25 4.32
N ALA A 23 -1.09 -1.42 3.46
CA ALA A 23 -0.40 -0.80 2.33
C ALA A 23 0.81 0.05 2.75
N GLY A 24 0.79 0.59 3.97
CA GLY A 24 1.92 1.31 4.55
C GLY A 24 3.17 0.46 4.70
N ALA A 25 3.03 -0.86 4.90
CA ALA A 25 4.16 -1.78 4.92
C ALA A 25 4.84 -1.88 3.55
N GLY A 26 4.05 -2.00 2.47
CA GLY A 26 4.57 -1.98 1.11
C GLY A 26 5.32 -0.69 0.79
N TYR A 27 4.74 0.46 1.15
CA TYR A 27 5.46 1.74 0.98
C TYR A 27 6.71 1.85 1.85
N THR A 28 6.70 1.25 3.05
CA THR A 28 7.89 1.21 3.93
C THR A 28 9.01 0.38 3.31
N ALA A 29 8.69 -0.77 2.71
CA ALA A 29 9.65 -1.58 1.99
C ALA A 29 10.23 -0.83 0.77
N ASN A 30 9.36 -0.23 -0.05
CA ASN A 30 9.80 0.60 -1.19
C ASN A 30 10.73 1.74 -0.72
N ALA A 31 10.37 2.42 0.37
CA ALA A 31 11.20 3.47 0.95
C ALA A 31 12.57 2.96 1.39
N ALA A 32 12.66 1.77 2.00
CA ALA A 32 13.95 1.18 2.41
C ALA A 32 14.84 0.80 1.22
N ILE A 33 14.24 0.43 0.07
CA ILE A 33 14.97 0.18 -1.17
C ILE A 33 15.67 1.47 -1.63
N GLN A 34 14.94 2.58 -1.71
CA GLN A 34 15.43 3.84 -2.30
C GLN A 34 16.05 4.85 -1.31
N ASP A 35 15.84 4.72 0.01
CA ASP A 35 16.36 5.63 1.03
C ASP A 35 17.24 4.90 2.06
N ARG A 36 18.55 4.99 1.87
CA ARG A 36 19.56 4.31 2.69
C ARG A 36 19.74 4.92 4.09
N ARG A 37 18.97 5.96 4.43
CA ARG A 37 18.90 6.48 5.80
C ARG A 37 18.06 5.56 6.69
N ILE A 38 17.15 4.77 6.11
CA ILE A 38 16.40 3.73 6.81
C ILE A 38 17.36 2.56 7.11
N LYS A 39 17.49 2.20 8.38
CA LYS A 39 18.42 1.18 8.86
C LYS A 39 17.78 -0.16 9.14
N ALA A 40 16.50 -0.15 9.48
CA ALA A 40 15.69 -1.33 9.71
C ALA A 40 14.24 -1.01 9.40
N ILE A 41 13.48 -2.02 8.98
CA ILE A 41 12.04 -1.91 8.79
C ILE A 41 11.26 -2.95 9.58
N GLY A 42 10.02 -2.63 9.94
CA GLY A 42 9.05 -3.57 10.49
C GLY A 42 7.75 -3.54 9.70
N THR A 43 7.04 -4.66 9.62
CA THR A 43 5.75 -4.72 8.94
C THR A 43 4.71 -5.47 9.76
N VAL A 44 3.44 -5.05 9.64
CA VAL A 44 2.28 -5.72 10.24
C VAL A 44 1.20 -5.84 9.18
N SER A 45 0.71 -7.05 8.95
CA SER A 45 -0.30 -7.36 7.91
C SER A 45 0.06 -6.71 6.58
N ALA A 46 1.27 -6.99 6.07
CA ALA A 46 1.85 -6.24 4.97
C ALA A 46 1.06 -6.43 3.67
N VAL A 47 0.77 -5.31 2.98
CA VAL A 47 0.10 -5.33 1.68
C VAL A 47 0.97 -4.61 0.66
N ASN A 48 1.28 -5.30 -0.45
CA ASN A 48 1.73 -4.66 -1.68
C ASN A 48 0.49 -4.20 -2.44
N ILE A 49 0.19 -2.89 -2.38
CA ILE A 49 -1.04 -2.34 -2.99
C ILE A 49 -1.12 -2.59 -4.50
N GLY A 50 0.02 -2.64 -5.18
CA GLY A 50 0.07 -2.95 -6.60
C GLY A 50 -0.39 -4.38 -6.87
N SER A 51 0.19 -5.35 -6.16
CA SER A 51 -0.23 -6.76 -6.26
C SER A 51 -1.69 -6.95 -5.84
N MET A 52 -2.14 -6.31 -4.76
CA MET A 52 -3.54 -6.42 -4.30
C MET A 52 -4.54 -5.96 -5.36
N PHE A 53 -4.30 -4.83 -6.03
CA PHE A 53 -5.19 -4.31 -7.08
C PHE A 53 -5.02 -5.03 -8.42
N ARG A 54 -3.81 -5.47 -8.76
CA ARG A 54 -3.50 -6.11 -10.05
C ARG A 54 -3.84 -7.59 -10.07
N ASN A 55 -3.53 -8.31 -8.99
CA ASN A 55 -3.66 -9.76 -8.89
C ASN A 55 -4.84 -10.19 -8.00
N GLY A 56 -5.55 -9.23 -7.39
CA GLY A 56 -6.67 -9.49 -6.50
C GLY A 56 -6.22 -9.82 -5.07
N TRP A 57 -7.18 -9.79 -4.14
CA TRP A 57 -6.93 -10.06 -2.71
C TRP A 57 -6.27 -11.43 -2.47
N GLU A 58 -6.69 -12.45 -3.22
CA GLU A 58 -6.22 -13.82 -3.11
C GLU A 58 -5.12 -14.17 -4.13
N ASN A 59 -4.56 -13.17 -4.84
CA ASN A 59 -3.53 -13.35 -5.86
C ASN A 59 -3.93 -14.34 -6.99
N ASN A 60 -5.20 -14.31 -7.41
CA ASN A 60 -5.78 -15.26 -8.38
C ASN A 60 -6.08 -14.65 -9.76
N VAL A 61 -5.76 -13.37 -9.97
CA VAL A 61 -5.92 -12.67 -11.25
C VAL A 61 -4.55 -12.53 -11.93
N LYS A 62 -4.46 -12.85 -13.22
CA LYS A 62 -3.23 -12.64 -13.98
C LYS A 62 -3.02 -11.15 -14.22
N SER A 63 -1.78 -10.69 -14.14
CA SER A 63 -1.44 -9.27 -14.31
C SER A 63 -1.97 -8.64 -15.60
N ILE A 64 -2.03 -9.40 -16.70
CA ILE A 64 -2.56 -8.92 -17.98
C ILE A 64 -4.08 -8.67 -17.93
N ASP A 65 -4.80 -9.44 -17.12
CA ASP A 65 -6.26 -9.33 -16.97
C ASP A 65 -6.66 -8.07 -16.18
N ALA A 66 -5.69 -7.40 -15.53
CA ALA A 66 -5.87 -6.12 -14.85
C ALA A 66 -5.75 -4.89 -15.78
N LEU A 67 -5.48 -5.10 -17.08
CA LEU A 67 -5.38 -4.00 -18.06
C LEU A 67 -6.62 -3.07 -18.08
N PRO A 68 -7.87 -3.57 -17.94
CA PRO A 68 -9.04 -2.70 -17.86
C PRO A 68 -8.99 -1.69 -16.69
N TYR A 69 -8.32 -2.02 -15.58
CA TYR A 69 -8.13 -1.09 -14.47
C TYR A 69 -7.11 0.02 -14.81
N VAL A 70 -6.10 -0.29 -15.62
CA VAL A 70 -5.17 0.72 -16.16
C VAL A 70 -5.91 1.68 -17.08
N GLU A 71 -6.77 1.16 -17.95
CA GLU A 71 -7.62 1.97 -18.83
C GLU A 71 -8.59 2.84 -18.02
N ALA A 72 -9.23 2.26 -16.99
CA ALA A 72 -10.15 2.99 -16.11
C ALA A 72 -9.46 4.20 -15.42
N GLY A 73 -8.28 4.00 -14.84
CA GLY A 73 -7.54 5.11 -14.21
C GLY A 73 -7.04 6.15 -15.23
N SER A 74 -6.71 5.74 -16.44
CA SER A 74 -6.30 6.64 -17.52
C SER A 74 -7.47 7.49 -18.02
N ASN A 75 -8.63 6.87 -18.25
CA ASN A 75 -9.86 7.55 -18.66
C ASN A 75 -10.41 8.46 -17.56
N ALA A 76 -10.28 8.08 -16.29
CA ALA A 76 -10.68 8.91 -15.15
C ALA A 76 -9.97 10.27 -15.16
N ARG A 77 -8.71 10.36 -15.61
CA ARG A 77 -8.01 11.65 -15.74
C ARG A 77 -8.67 12.58 -16.76
N THR A 78 -9.17 12.02 -17.86
CA THR A 78 -9.93 12.77 -18.88
C THR A 78 -11.29 13.21 -18.31
N SER A 79 -11.98 12.32 -17.60
CA SER A 79 -13.25 12.65 -16.95
C SER A 79 -13.08 13.73 -15.87
N ASP A 80 -12.01 13.68 -15.09
CA ASP A 80 -11.74 14.64 -14.01
C ASP A 80 -11.60 16.06 -14.57
N ILE A 81 -10.81 16.24 -15.64
CA ILE A 81 -10.61 17.57 -16.24
C ILE A 81 -11.87 18.09 -16.93
N SER A 82 -12.67 17.21 -17.55
CA SER A 82 -13.91 17.60 -18.22
C SER A 82 -15.03 17.96 -17.25
N SER A 83 -15.11 17.29 -16.11
CA SER A 83 -16.17 17.51 -15.11
C SER A 83 -15.80 18.58 -14.07
N GLY A 84 -14.50 18.76 -13.78
CA GLY A 84 -14.06 19.55 -12.63
C GLY A 84 -14.20 18.82 -11.28
N GLU A 85 -14.62 17.56 -11.30
CA GLU A 85 -14.76 16.69 -10.12
C GLU A 85 -13.76 15.53 -10.19
N TYR A 86 -13.55 14.82 -9.09
CA TYR A 86 -12.65 13.66 -9.05
C TYR A 86 -13.45 12.38 -8.87
N ALA A 87 -13.37 11.48 -9.85
CA ALA A 87 -13.90 10.13 -9.69
C ALA A 87 -13.18 9.41 -8.55
N VAL A 88 -13.91 8.58 -7.79
CA VAL A 88 -13.38 7.86 -6.62
C VAL A 88 -13.50 6.34 -6.78
N MET A 89 -12.68 5.61 -6.04
CA MET A 89 -12.70 4.16 -5.94
C MET A 89 -12.49 3.70 -4.49
N PRO A 90 -13.06 2.56 -4.07
CA PRO A 90 -12.89 2.03 -2.72
C PRO A 90 -11.43 1.63 -2.43
N LEU A 91 -10.98 1.83 -1.19
CA LEU A 91 -9.76 1.22 -0.63
C LEU A 91 -10.12 0.07 0.31
N ALA A 92 -11.07 0.32 1.21
CA ALA A 92 -11.86 -0.72 1.88
C ALA A 92 -13.25 -0.78 1.21
N PRO A 93 -14.01 -1.87 1.35
CA PRO A 93 -15.39 -1.89 0.88
C PRO A 93 -16.17 -0.72 1.49
N MET A 94 -16.91 0.03 0.67
CA MET A 94 -17.66 1.22 1.12
C MET A 94 -19.00 0.85 1.78
N LYS A 95 -19.44 -0.40 1.61
CA LYS A 95 -20.63 -0.99 2.25
C LYS A 95 -20.27 -2.39 2.75
N GLU A 96 -20.93 -2.82 3.83
CA GLU A 96 -20.72 -4.15 4.40
C GLU A 96 -21.01 -5.27 3.39
N SER A 97 -22.08 -5.10 2.60
CA SER A 97 -22.51 -6.06 1.57
C SER A 97 -21.54 -6.21 0.39
N ASP A 98 -20.62 -5.27 0.22
CA ASP A 98 -19.65 -5.29 -0.90
C ASP A 98 -18.41 -6.14 -0.54
N ALA A 99 -18.29 -6.59 0.71
CA ALA A 99 -17.19 -7.43 1.16
C ALA A 99 -17.39 -8.90 0.72
N PRO A 100 -16.46 -9.49 -0.04
CA PRO A 100 -16.59 -10.87 -0.52
C PRO A 100 -16.22 -11.92 0.55
N ASN A 101 -15.59 -11.52 1.65
CA ASN A 101 -15.18 -12.39 2.75
C ASN A 101 -15.19 -11.63 4.09
N GLU A 102 -15.03 -12.35 5.20
CA GLU A 102 -15.08 -11.78 6.56
C GLU A 102 -13.93 -10.79 6.82
N GLU A 103 -12.75 -11.00 6.24
CA GLU A 103 -11.61 -10.10 6.43
C GLU A 103 -11.87 -8.72 5.82
N LEU A 104 -12.40 -8.67 4.60
CA LEU A 104 -12.79 -7.42 3.94
C LEU A 104 -14.04 -6.81 4.59
N ARG A 105 -14.93 -7.62 5.18
CA ARG A 105 -16.04 -7.12 6.00
C ARG A 105 -15.52 -6.41 7.23
N GLN A 106 -14.50 -6.96 7.90
CA GLN A 106 -13.83 -6.29 9.03
C GLN A 106 -13.07 -5.04 8.59
N ALA A 107 -12.53 -5.00 7.37
CA ALA A 107 -11.96 -3.76 6.83
C ALA A 107 -13.04 -2.68 6.68
N TRP A 108 -14.21 -3.00 6.10
CA TRP A 108 -15.34 -2.07 6.09
C TRP A 108 -15.72 -1.63 7.51
N GLU A 109 -15.84 -2.57 8.45
CA GLU A 109 -16.23 -2.30 9.83
C GLU A 109 -15.25 -1.34 10.51
N TYR A 110 -13.94 -1.52 10.26
CA TYR A 110 -12.89 -0.68 10.79
C TYR A 110 -13.03 0.78 10.32
N TYR A 111 -13.26 1.02 9.03
CA TYR A 111 -13.30 2.36 8.46
C TYR A 111 -14.67 3.06 8.53
N HIS A 112 -15.76 2.29 8.65
CA HIS A 112 -17.13 2.81 8.50
C HIS A 112 -18.04 2.61 9.73
N THR A 113 -17.48 2.18 10.87
CA THR A 113 -18.22 2.06 12.14
C THR A 113 -17.43 2.67 13.31
N PRO A 114 -18.03 2.87 14.49
CA PRO A 114 -17.33 3.33 15.68
C PRO A 114 -16.15 2.47 16.15
N ARG A 115 -15.90 1.30 15.54
CA ARG A 115 -14.68 0.51 15.78
C ARG A 115 -13.42 1.34 15.60
N ALA A 116 -13.29 2.07 14.49
CA ALA A 116 -12.14 2.96 14.24
C ALA A 116 -12.41 4.07 13.19
N GLN A 117 -13.66 4.33 12.80
CA GLN A 117 -13.96 5.37 11.82
C GLN A 117 -13.41 6.73 12.24
N TYR A 118 -12.97 7.52 11.26
CA TYR A 118 -12.50 8.87 11.51
C TYR A 118 -12.82 9.81 10.33
N PRO A 119 -13.25 11.06 10.57
CA PRO A 119 -13.73 11.96 9.49
C PRO A 119 -12.73 12.21 8.36
N THR A 120 -11.43 12.15 8.65
CA THR A 120 -10.37 12.38 7.65
C THR A 120 -9.87 11.09 6.99
N ALA A 121 -10.48 9.94 7.27
CA ALA A 121 -10.13 8.64 6.71
C ALA A 121 -11.37 7.99 6.06
N PRO A 122 -11.86 8.52 4.93
CA PRO A 122 -13.16 8.14 4.39
C PRO A 122 -13.20 6.79 3.66
N GLY A 123 -12.09 6.06 3.55
CA GLY A 123 -12.04 4.71 2.98
C GLY A 123 -11.97 4.61 1.45
N TYR A 124 -11.83 5.74 0.74
CA TYR A 124 -11.71 5.78 -0.73
C TYR A 124 -10.47 6.56 -1.20
N ALA A 125 -10.09 6.34 -2.46
CA ALA A 125 -9.06 7.08 -3.18
C ALA A 125 -9.59 7.63 -4.50
N THR A 126 -8.83 8.50 -5.16
CA THR A 126 -9.18 8.99 -6.49
C THR A 126 -8.90 7.93 -7.55
N LEU A 127 -9.87 7.67 -8.43
CA LEU A 127 -9.79 6.65 -9.47
C LEU A 127 -8.65 6.92 -10.46
N ARG A 128 -8.29 8.20 -10.68
CA ARG A 128 -7.13 8.60 -11.50
C ARG A 128 -5.80 7.95 -11.07
N SER A 129 -5.70 7.50 -9.83
CA SER A 129 -4.50 6.84 -9.28
C SER A 129 -4.42 5.37 -9.66
N LEU A 130 -5.54 4.75 -10.08
CA LEU A 130 -5.63 3.32 -10.33
C LEU A 130 -4.64 2.84 -11.38
N ASN A 131 -4.44 3.61 -12.45
CA ASN A 131 -3.49 3.23 -13.49
C ASN A 131 -2.05 3.13 -12.98
N GLN A 132 -1.66 4.03 -12.07
CA GLN A 132 -0.34 4.00 -11.43
C GLN A 132 -0.23 2.87 -10.42
N ILE A 133 -1.30 2.62 -9.64
CA ILE A 133 -1.35 1.55 -8.64
C ILE A 133 -1.21 0.17 -9.30
N ILE A 134 -1.95 -0.10 -10.38
CA ILE A 134 -1.88 -1.40 -11.06
C ILE A 134 -0.47 -1.70 -11.58
N THR A 135 0.24 -0.68 -12.08
CA THR A 135 1.62 -0.81 -12.59
C THR A 135 2.69 -0.65 -11.51
N PHE A 136 2.30 -0.46 -10.25
CA PHE A 136 3.23 -0.30 -9.14
C PHE A 136 3.64 -1.65 -8.56
N ASP A 137 4.88 -1.73 -8.09
CA ASP A 137 5.36 -2.82 -7.26
C ASP A 137 6.11 -2.24 -6.06
N ALA A 138 5.58 -2.50 -4.86
CA ALA A 138 6.17 -2.06 -3.61
C ALA A 138 7.56 -2.66 -3.36
N TYR A 139 7.85 -3.83 -3.94
CA TYR A 139 9.08 -4.58 -3.71
C TYR A 139 10.03 -4.56 -4.90
N HIS A 140 9.80 -3.66 -5.86
CA HIS A 140 10.65 -3.56 -7.05
C HIS A 140 12.11 -3.34 -6.67
N MET A 141 12.99 -4.24 -7.12
CA MET A 141 14.43 -4.31 -6.81
C MET A 141 14.78 -4.71 -5.37
N ALA A 142 13.86 -5.27 -4.60
CA ALA A 142 14.12 -5.72 -3.23
C ALA A 142 15.27 -6.74 -3.15
N GLU A 143 15.41 -7.61 -4.16
CA GLU A 143 16.46 -8.62 -4.30
C GLU A 143 17.87 -8.01 -4.38
N SER A 144 17.99 -6.74 -4.75
CA SER A 144 19.26 -6.02 -4.85
C SER A 144 19.67 -5.33 -3.53
N VAL A 145 18.80 -5.34 -2.51
CA VAL A 145 19.06 -4.71 -1.22
C VAL A 145 19.79 -5.68 -0.29
N PRO A 146 20.96 -5.32 0.27
CA PRO A 146 21.69 -6.19 1.21
C PRO A 146 20.88 -6.48 2.48
N ASP A 147 20.98 -7.72 2.98
CA ASP A 147 20.28 -8.27 4.17
C ASP A 147 20.40 -7.45 5.45
N SER A 148 21.37 -6.53 5.56
CA SER A 148 21.50 -5.64 6.71
C SER A 148 20.30 -4.69 6.94
N ALA A 149 19.31 -4.71 6.04
CA ALA A 149 18.00 -4.10 6.24
C ALA A 149 16.99 -5.17 6.67
N ASP A 150 17.23 -5.82 7.82
CA ASP A 150 16.34 -6.83 8.38
C ASP A 150 14.92 -6.25 8.52
N ALA A 151 14.00 -6.80 7.73
CA ALA A 151 12.58 -6.70 7.95
C ALA A 151 12.20 -7.77 8.97
N ASP A 152 12.25 -7.44 10.27
CA ASP A 152 11.74 -8.34 11.30
C ASP A 152 10.21 -8.31 11.25
N CYS A 153 9.65 -9.22 10.45
CA CYS A 153 8.23 -9.50 10.37
C CYS A 153 7.87 -10.44 11.53
N GLY A 154 7.32 -9.89 12.61
CA GLY A 154 6.71 -10.69 13.69
C GLY A 154 5.60 -11.59 13.12
N GLY A 155 5.94 -12.86 12.87
CA GLY A 155 5.03 -13.87 12.32
C GLY A 155 5.63 -15.01 11.46
N GLN A 156 6.94 -14.96 11.10
CA GLN A 156 7.75 -15.97 10.35
C GLN A 156 7.46 -16.21 8.85
N PRO A 157 8.45 -16.64 8.03
CA PRO A 157 9.88 -16.29 8.00
C PRO A 157 10.35 -15.76 6.62
N GLY A 158 11.60 -15.31 6.54
CA GLY A 158 12.17 -14.61 5.39
C GLY A 158 12.30 -15.38 4.08
N ARG A 159 12.63 -14.62 3.04
CA ARG A 159 13.09 -15.02 1.68
C ARG A 159 12.23 -15.99 0.84
N GLU A 160 11.30 -16.74 1.40
CA GLU A 160 10.57 -17.79 0.65
C GLU A 160 9.24 -17.35 0.01
N GLN A 161 8.87 -16.07 0.07
CA GLN A 161 7.64 -15.56 -0.58
C GLN A 161 7.89 -14.47 -1.63
N MET A 162 9.15 -14.20 -1.98
CA MET A 162 9.48 -13.30 -3.09
C MET A 162 9.62 -14.03 -4.44
N ASP A 163 9.70 -15.36 -4.41
CA ASP A 163 9.82 -16.22 -5.59
C ASP A 163 8.58 -17.12 -5.72
N GLU A 164 7.43 -16.56 -6.07
CA GLU A 164 6.34 -17.26 -6.81
C GLU A 164 5.36 -16.28 -7.46
#